data_AF-A0A661ZGJ0-F1
#
_entry.id   AF-A0A661ZGJ0-F1
#
_cell.length_a   1.000
_cell.length_b   1.000
_cell.length_c   1.000
_cell.angle_alpha   90.00
_cell.angle_beta   90.00
_cell.angle_gamma   90.00
#
_symmetry.space_group_name_H-M   'P 1'
#
loop_
_entity.id
_entity.type
_entity.pdbx_description
1 polymer ?
#
loop_
_entity_poly.entity_id
_entity_poly.type
_entity_poly.pdbx_seq_one_letter_code
_entity_poly.pdbx_strand_id
1 'polypeptide(L)'
;MKKLIVLVVLMLTATITINAQEWVGLFNGENLKGWEKLDGSAEYRVENGEVIGVSKTGIPNTFMATKKVYGDFILEYEMKMDRGLNSGVQFRSVALQPDGRKRVNGYQVE
;
A
#
# COMPACT_ATOMS: atom_id res chain seq x y z
N MET A 1 -39.36 16.86 -37.98
CA MET A 1 -38.98 15.44 -37.79
C MET A 1 -37.47 15.20 -37.87
N LYS A 2 -36.76 15.57 -38.94
CA LYS A 2 -35.29 15.37 -39.06
C LYS A 2 -34.46 16.08 -37.97
N LYS A 3 -34.83 17.31 -37.57
CA LYS A 3 -34.16 18.06 -36.49
C LYS A 3 -34.38 17.46 -35.09
N LEU A 4 -35.49 16.72 -34.89
CA LEU A 4 -35.81 16.09 -33.61
C LEU A 4 -35.04 14.77 -33.43
N ILE A 5 -34.79 14.04 -34.52
CA ILE A 5 -33.97 12.82 -34.53
C ILE A 5 -32.49 13.14 -34.23
N VAL A 6 -31.96 14.24 -34.76
CA VAL A 6 -30.57 14.67 -34.49
C VAL A 6 -30.34 14.99 -33.01
N LEU A 7 -31.33 15.58 -32.33
CA LEU A 7 -31.21 15.92 -30.91
C LEU A 7 -31.19 14.68 -29.99
N VAL A 8 -31.94 13.64 -30.34
CA VAL A 8 -32.00 12.37 -29.58
C VAL A 8 -30.71 11.56 -29.76
N VAL A 9 -30.10 11.58 -30.96
CA VAL A 9 -28.81 10.92 -31.21
C VAL A 9 -27.66 11.64 -30.47
N LEU A 10 -27.73 12.97 -30.33
CA LEU A 10 -26.72 13.74 -29.57
C LEU A 10 -26.82 13.54 -28.04
N MET A 11 -28.00 13.19 -27.52
CA MET A 11 -28.20 12.87 -26.10
C MET A 11 -27.75 11.45 -25.73
N LEU A 12 -27.68 10.53 -26.69
CA LEU A 12 -27.29 9.13 -26.43
C LEU A 12 -25.77 8.92 -26.28
N THR A 13 -24.95 9.94 -26.59
CA THR A 13 -23.49 9.89 -26.47
C THR A 13 -22.95 10.53 -25.18
N ALA A 14 -23.82 10.94 -24.26
CA ALA A 14 -23.41 11.29 -22.91
C ALA A 14 -23.08 10.02 -22.14
N THR A 15 -21.95 9.39 -22.46
CA THR A 15 -21.36 8.35 -21.61
C THR A 15 -21.07 8.99 -20.26
N ILE A 16 -21.89 8.66 -19.27
CA ILE A 16 -21.59 8.92 -17.88
C ILE A 16 -20.35 8.09 -17.58
N THR A 17 -19.17 8.70 -17.63
CA THR A 17 -17.96 8.08 -17.08
C THR A 17 -18.16 8.06 -15.58
N ILE A 18 -18.71 6.95 -15.08
CA ILE A 18 -18.57 6.58 -13.68
C ILE A 18 -17.07 6.50 -13.46
N ASN A 19 -16.51 7.50 -12.79
CA ASN A 19 -15.10 7.56 -12.46
C ASN A 19 -14.88 6.48 -11.40
N ALA A 20 -14.58 5.26 -11.83
CA ALA A 20 -14.21 4.18 -10.93
C ALA A 20 -12.95 4.64 -10.18
N GLN A 21 -12.94 4.50 -8.86
CA GLN A 21 -11.76 4.81 -8.06
C GLN A 21 -10.58 3.98 -8.58
N GLU A 22 -9.54 4.66 -9.09
CA GLU A 22 -8.33 3.98 -9.55
C GLU A 22 -7.53 3.52 -8.34
N TRP A 23 -7.44 2.20 -8.17
CA TRP A 23 -6.62 1.56 -7.14
C TRP A 23 -5.26 1.17 -7.70
N VAL A 24 -4.21 1.43 -6.93
CA VAL A 24 -2.85 0.98 -7.25
C VAL A 24 -2.48 -0.14 -6.28
N GLY A 25 -2.28 -1.34 -6.82
CA GLY A 25 -1.78 -2.47 -6.04
C GLY A 25 -0.36 -2.21 -5.54
N LEU A 26 -0.17 -2.16 -4.22
CA LEU A 26 1.16 -2.03 -3.61
C LEU A 26 1.94 -3.36 -3.67
N PHE A 27 1.24 -4.47 -3.53
CA PHE A 27 1.78 -5.82 -3.63
C PHE A 27 1.23 -6.51 -4.88
N ASN A 28 2.09 -7.23 -5.59
CA ASN A 28 1.76 -7.86 -6.86
C ASN A 28 1.26 -9.32 -6.73
N GLY A 29 1.16 -9.85 -5.51
CA GLY A 29 0.74 -11.24 -5.26
C GLY A 29 1.85 -12.28 -5.38
N GLU A 30 3.03 -11.93 -5.88
CA GLU A 30 4.06 -12.91 -6.26
C GLU A 30 5.40 -12.69 -5.57
N ASN A 31 5.81 -11.43 -5.40
CA ASN A 31 7.13 -11.10 -4.89
C ASN A 31 7.19 -9.68 -4.30
N LEU A 32 8.27 -9.39 -3.58
CA LEU A 32 8.49 -8.11 -2.90
C LEU A 32 9.08 -7.03 -3.84
N LYS A 33 8.84 -7.12 -5.16
CA LYS A 33 9.29 -6.07 -6.09
C LYS A 33 8.56 -4.76 -5.76
N GLY A 34 9.33 -3.69 -5.62
CA GLY A 34 8.80 -2.39 -5.19
C GLY A 34 8.85 -2.18 -3.67
N TRP A 35 9.31 -3.17 -2.91
CA TRP A 35 9.50 -3.09 -1.47
C TRP A 35 10.97 -3.18 -1.07
N GLU A 36 11.31 -2.65 0.10
CA GLU A 36 12.63 -2.76 0.70
C GLU A 36 12.53 -3.00 2.21
N LYS A 37 13.48 -3.79 2.74
CA LYS A 37 13.56 -4.07 4.17
C LYS A 37 14.40 -3.01 4.86
N LEU A 38 13.85 -2.45 5.95
CA LEU A 38 14.48 -1.38 6.73
C LEU A 38 14.64 -1.77 8.21
N ASP A 39 15.62 -1.12 8.84
CA ASP A 39 16.06 -1.28 10.24
C ASP A 39 16.51 -2.70 10.62
N GLY A 40 15.59 -3.55 11.04
CA GLY A 40 15.91 -4.88 11.56
C GLY A 40 16.18 -5.94 10.49
N SER A 41 16.26 -7.18 10.95
CA SER A 41 16.63 -8.33 10.13
C SER A 41 15.60 -9.46 10.14
N ALA A 42 14.36 -9.18 10.56
CA ALA A 42 13.27 -10.15 10.47
C ALA A 42 13.07 -10.62 9.02
N GLU A 43 12.58 -11.84 8.88
CA GLU A 43 12.29 -12.41 7.57
C GLU A 43 10.94 -11.88 7.08
N TYR A 44 10.89 -11.57 5.79
CA TYR A 44 9.67 -11.38 5.04
C TYR A 44 9.74 -12.29 3.82
N ARG A 45 8.69 -13.07 3.61
CA ARG A 45 8.55 -13.94 2.44
C ARG A 45 7.17 -13.80 1.82
N VAL A 46 7.02 -14.26 0.59
CA VAL A 46 5.72 -14.38 -0.06
C VAL A 46 5.31 -15.84 -0.04
N GLU A 47 4.11 -16.11 0.46
CA GLU A 47 3.54 -17.46 0.56
C GLU A 47 2.05 -17.36 0.26
N ASN A 48 1.51 -18.20 -0.62
CA ASN A 48 0.08 -18.23 -0.99
C ASN A 48 -0.53 -16.88 -1.40
N GLY A 49 0.25 -15.99 -2.04
CA GLY A 49 -0.24 -14.68 -2.44
C GLY A 49 -0.32 -13.66 -1.29
N GLU A 50 0.36 -13.92 -0.18
CA GLU A 50 0.41 -13.06 1.01
C GLU A 50 1.85 -12.70 1.37
N VAL A 51 2.03 -11.52 1.98
CA VAL A 51 3.32 -11.14 2.57
C VAL A 51 3.36 -11.61 4.01
N ILE A 52 4.26 -12.56 4.31
CA ILE A 52 4.42 -13.15 5.63
C ILE A 52 5.63 -12.52 6.33
N GLY A 53 5.39 -11.80 7.42
CA GLY A 53 6.42 -11.31 8.34
C GLY A 53 6.66 -12.32 9.47
N VAL A 54 7.91 -12.74 9.66
CA VAL A 54 8.27 -13.72 10.70
C VAL A 54 8.90 -13.01 11.89
N SER A 55 8.22 -13.06 13.04
CA SER A 55 8.72 -12.48 14.28
C SER A 55 10.03 -13.13 14.73
N LYS A 56 10.97 -12.31 15.22
CA LYS A 56 12.26 -12.76 15.73
C LYS A 56 12.62 -11.95 16.97
N THR A 57 13.01 -12.65 18.03
CA THR A 57 13.44 -12.03 19.29
C THR A 57 14.88 -11.55 19.20
N GLY A 58 15.24 -10.56 20.02
CA GLY A 58 16.62 -10.05 20.11
C GLY A 58 17.08 -9.20 18.93
N ILE A 59 16.17 -8.77 18.07
CA ILE A 59 16.46 -7.83 16.97
C ILE A 59 15.54 -6.61 17.07
N PRO A 60 15.95 -5.44 16.50
CA PRO A 60 15.07 -4.29 16.43
C PRO A 60 13.89 -4.54 15.48
N ASN A 61 12.87 -3.68 15.56
CA ASN A 61 11.75 -3.68 14.62
C ASN A 61 12.25 -3.69 13.17
N THR A 62 11.60 -4.49 12.35
CA THR A 62 11.90 -4.62 10.93
C THR A 62 10.69 -4.14 10.15
N PHE A 63 10.91 -3.37 9.09
CA PHE A 63 9.85 -2.82 8.28
C PHE A 63 10.02 -3.27 6.83
N MET A 64 8.94 -3.70 6.19
CA MET A 64 8.88 -3.88 4.75
C MET A 64 8.21 -2.66 4.15
N ALA A 65 9.02 -1.72 3.64
CA ALA A 65 8.56 -0.41 3.18
C ALA A 65 8.42 -0.37 1.66
N THR A 66 7.47 0.41 1.14
CA THR A 66 7.39 0.70 -0.29
C THR A 66 8.57 1.59 -0.69
N LYS A 67 9.22 1.28 -1.82
CA LYS A 67 10.27 2.14 -2.40
C LYS A 67 9.72 3.48 -2.91
N LYS A 68 8.43 3.51 -3.24
CA LYS A 68 7.71 4.72 -3.63
C LYS A 68 7.17 5.42 -2.38
N VAL A 69 7.27 6.74 -2.37
CA VAL A 69 6.67 7.60 -1.34
C VAL A 69 5.28 8.04 -1.78
N TYR A 70 4.34 8.04 -0.85
CA TYR A 70 2.95 8.45 -1.06
C TYR A 70 2.57 9.60 -0.11
N GLY A 71 1.80 10.56 -0.62
CA GLY A 71 1.32 11.73 0.12
C GLY A 71 -0.13 11.56 0.59
N ASP A 72 -1.07 12.09 -0.19
CA ASP A 72 -2.50 11.86 0.01
C ASP A 72 -2.92 10.57 -0.70
N PHE A 73 -3.57 9.69 0.05
CA PHE A 73 -4.01 8.39 -0.44
C PHE A 73 -5.14 7.84 0.44
N ILE A 74 -5.85 6.86 -0.10
CA ILE A 74 -6.65 5.92 0.68
C ILE A 74 -5.88 4.59 0.62
N LEU A 75 -5.64 3.99 1.78
CA LEU A 75 -4.94 2.70 1.88
C LEU A 75 -5.92 1.68 2.43
N GLU A 76 -6.07 0.59 1.69
CA GLU A 76 -6.79 -0.60 2.11
C GLU A 76 -5.81 -1.77 2.16
N TYR A 77 -5.90 -2.56 3.23
CA TYR A 77 -5.10 -3.76 3.42
C TYR A 77 -5.86 -4.73 4.34
N GLU A 78 -5.58 -6.01 4.17
CA GLU A 78 -5.98 -7.04 5.11
C GLU A 78 -4.77 -7.47 5.93
N MET A 79 -4.98 -7.77 7.21
CA MET A 79 -3.93 -8.21 8.10
C MET A 79 -4.45 -9.34 8.99
N LYS A 80 -3.59 -10.35 9.18
CA LYS A 80 -3.77 -11.40 10.15
C LYS A 80 -2.49 -11.50 10.98
N MET A 81 -2.66 -11.74 12.28
CA MET A 81 -1.55 -11.82 13.21
C MET A 81 -1.80 -12.93 14.23
N ASP A 82 -0.74 -13.66 14.57
CA ASP A 82 -0.78 -14.67 15.61
C ASP A 82 -0.97 -14.04 17.00
N ARG A 83 -1.59 -14.80 17.91
CA ARG A 83 -1.84 -14.33 19.28
C ARG A 83 -0.53 -14.01 20.00
N GLY A 84 -0.50 -12.87 20.69
CA GLY A 84 0.65 -12.44 21.50
C GLY A 84 1.72 -11.69 20.73
N LEU A 85 1.52 -11.42 19.43
CA LEU A 85 2.38 -10.54 18.65
C LEU A 85 1.84 -9.11 18.62
N ASN A 86 2.73 -8.17 18.25
CA ASN A 86 2.40 -6.79 17.88
C ASN A 86 2.97 -6.52 16.49
N SER A 87 2.21 -5.80 15.68
CA SER A 87 2.58 -5.35 14.35
C SER A 87 1.77 -4.10 14.02
N GLY A 88 2.12 -3.43 12.93
CA GLY A 88 1.40 -2.25 12.47
C GLY A 88 1.82 -1.82 11.08
N VAL A 89 0.99 -0.99 10.46
CA VAL A 89 1.26 -0.39 9.15
C VAL A 89 1.69 1.05 9.34
N GLN A 90 2.93 1.33 8.96
CA GLN A 90 3.53 2.66 8.96
C GLN A 90 3.13 3.45 7.72
N PHE A 91 2.83 4.73 7.88
CA PHE A 91 2.51 5.62 6.78
C PHE A 91 3.08 7.03 6.95
N ARG A 92 3.42 7.64 5.81
CA ARG A 92 4.13 8.93 5.73
C ARG A 92 5.42 8.92 6.58
N SER A 93 6.04 7.75 6.70
CA SER A 93 7.20 7.51 7.54
C SER A 93 8.50 7.87 6.81
N VAL A 94 9.52 8.20 7.58
CA VAL A 94 10.88 8.49 7.08
C VAL A 94 11.86 7.47 7.64
N ALA A 95 12.89 7.14 6.86
CA ALA A 95 13.92 6.17 7.26
C ALA A 95 15.29 6.80 7.53
N LEU A 96 15.50 8.06 7.12
CA LEU A 96 16.70 8.84 7.40
C LEU A 96 16.32 10.03 8.27
N GLN A 97 16.88 10.08 9.48
CA GLN A 97 16.63 11.13 10.45
C GLN A 97 17.50 12.37 10.16
N PRO A 98 17.12 13.57 10.66
CA PRO A 98 17.91 14.79 10.47
C PRO A 98 19.35 14.70 11.01
N ASP A 99 19.60 13.81 11.97
CA ASP A 99 20.92 13.53 12.55
C ASP A 99 21.73 12.47 11.77
N GLY A 100 21.23 12.01 10.62
CA GLY A 100 21.89 11.03 9.77
C GLY A 100 21.67 9.57 10.18
N ARG A 101 20.97 9.29 11.29
CA ARG A 101 20.65 7.91 11.68
C ARG A 101 19.64 7.29 10.71
N LYS A 102 19.88 6.03 10.35
CA LYS A 102 18.91 5.18 9.65
C LYS A 102 17.98 4.56 10.67
N ARG A 103 16.77 5.08 10.76
CA ARG A 103 15.73 4.64 11.69
C ARG A 103 14.38 4.98 11.09
N VAL A 104 13.50 4.00 11.00
CA VAL A 104 12.10 4.25 10.61
C VAL A 104 11.37 5.01 11.72
N ASN A 105 10.71 6.09 11.35
CA ASN A 105 9.84 6.88 12.22
C ASN A 105 8.66 7.44 11.42
N GLY A 106 7.45 7.37 11.97
CA GLY A 106 6.25 7.89 11.32
C GLY A 106 4.98 7.49 12.07
N TYR A 107 3.85 7.77 11.44
CA TYR A 107 2.53 7.40 11.95
C TYR A 107 2.28 5.91 11.72
N GLN A 108 1.68 5.24 12.70
CA GLN A 108 1.40 3.80 12.64
C GLN A 108 -0.05 3.53 13.05
N VAL A 109 -0.69 2.60 12.35
CA VAL A 109 -1.94 1.97 12.76
C VAL A 109 -1.63 0.52 13.20
N GLU A 110 -2.20 0.12 14.33
CA GLU A 110 -2.04 -1.21 14.98
C GLU A 110 -3.40 -1.80 15.33
#